data_AF-A0A948AQ57-F1
#
_entry.id   AF-A0A948AQ57-F1
#
_cell.length_a   1.000
_cell.length_b   1.000
_cell.length_c   1.000
_cell.angle_alpha   90.00
_cell.angle_beta   90.00
_cell.angle_gamma   90.00
#
_symmetry.space_group_name_H-M   'P 1'
#
loop_
_entity.id
_entity.type
_entity.pdbx_description
1 polymer ?
#
loop_
_entity_poly.entity_id
_entity_poly.type
_entity_poly.pdbx_seq_one_letter_code
_entity_poly.pdbx_strand_id
1 'polypeptide(L)'
;MEFFAGFAWALPWAFADPLEKCRFERGDVVYDDPAPYSCDWAGTRAAAGRIVQVRLPQQGDSAKQDKDAASVFADNWCRSAEVDLIETADRSRRGIPTTQGRLYTFLWRDDESVLDLEAPEPPLPLLAGELRALLDEAAPRVAAQVDAPAGRAQLFVTPFDYASSRLREKGRDIREALEAVPDCRELEFPVELDDSRDPLPTLRWKAYLVPGVDEAALTDLLKPALYNPQGDRNGRADRFNLSRHGRLIPLG
;
A
#
# COMPACT_ATOMS: atom_id res chain seq x y z
N MET A 1 -0.12 -9.11 16.53
CA MET A 1 -0.86 -8.22 15.62
C MET A 1 0.18 -7.46 14.80
N GLU A 2 0.02 -7.41 13.49
CA GLU A 2 0.95 -6.68 12.60
C GLU A 2 0.38 -5.31 12.25
N PHE A 3 1.27 -4.36 12.00
CA PHE A 3 0.95 -2.96 11.74
C PHE A 3 1.57 -2.52 10.42
N PHE A 4 0.96 -1.52 9.78
CA PHE A 4 1.54 -0.89 8.59
C PHE A 4 2.74 -0.05 8.96
N ALA A 5 3.89 -0.32 8.35
CA ALA A 5 5.06 0.54 8.47
C ALA A 5 4.85 1.86 7.70
N GLY A 6 5.47 2.94 8.17
CA GLY A 6 5.48 4.25 7.50
C GLY A 6 4.38 5.22 7.95
N PHE A 7 3.41 4.77 8.74
CA PHE A 7 2.50 5.66 9.47
C PHE A 7 3.09 6.04 10.82
N ALA A 8 2.86 7.29 11.24
CA ALA A 8 3.18 7.74 12.58
C ALA A 8 2.21 7.17 13.63
N TRP A 9 0.98 6.87 13.23
CA TRP A 9 -0.02 6.21 14.07
C TRP A 9 -0.03 4.69 13.91
N ALA A 10 -0.38 3.97 14.96
CA ALA A 10 -0.43 2.51 14.95
C ALA A 10 -1.66 2.01 14.19
N LEU A 11 -1.48 1.66 12.92
CA LEU A 11 -2.54 1.10 12.06
C LEU A 11 -2.37 -0.42 11.86
N PRO A 12 -3.21 -1.26 12.48
CA PRO A 12 -3.19 -2.71 12.25
C PRO A 12 -3.49 -3.08 10.79
N TRP A 13 -3.06 -4.26 10.37
CA TRP A 13 -3.40 -4.83 9.04
C TRP A 13 -4.90 -4.95 8.77
N ALA A 14 -5.74 -4.96 9.80
CA ALA A 14 -7.20 -4.91 9.66
C ALA A 14 -7.69 -3.63 8.96
N PHE A 15 -6.89 -2.56 8.94
CA PHE A 15 -7.16 -1.32 8.21
C PHE A 15 -6.72 -1.36 6.74
N ALA A 16 -6.30 -2.50 6.19
CA ALA A 16 -5.89 -2.61 4.79
C ALA A 16 -6.94 -2.03 3.83
N ASP A 17 -8.21 -2.38 4.01
CA ASP A 17 -9.32 -1.93 3.17
C ASP A 17 -9.58 -0.41 3.29
N PRO A 18 -9.71 0.17 4.52
CA PRO A 18 -9.75 1.61 4.69
C PRO A 18 -8.58 2.34 4.05
N LEU A 19 -7.37 1.81 4.16
CA LEU A 19 -6.17 2.42 3.59
C LEU A 19 -6.14 2.32 2.06
N GLU A 20 -6.48 1.18 1.47
CA GLU A 20 -6.53 0.98 0.01
C GLU A 20 -7.58 1.89 -0.66
N LYS A 21 -8.63 2.25 0.08
CA LYS A 21 -9.76 3.04 -0.44
C LYS A 21 -9.74 4.50 0.02
N CYS A 22 -8.80 4.90 0.89
CA CYS A 22 -8.84 6.16 1.64
C CYS A 22 -10.21 6.40 2.28
N ARG A 23 -10.72 5.41 3.03
CA ARG A 23 -12.07 5.46 3.58
C ARG A 23 -12.15 4.81 4.95
N PHE A 24 -12.10 5.67 5.95
CA PHE A 24 -12.46 5.33 7.32
C PHE A 24 -13.94 5.58 7.54
N GLU A 25 -14.60 4.69 8.28
CA GLU A 25 -16.04 4.71 8.51
C GLU A 25 -16.36 4.91 9.98
N ARG A 26 -17.60 5.32 10.27
CA ARG A 26 -18.08 5.48 11.63
C ARG A 26 -17.80 4.24 12.48
N GLY A 27 -17.15 4.45 13.62
CA GLY A 27 -16.79 3.40 14.56
C GLY A 27 -15.36 2.91 14.44
N ASP A 28 -14.64 3.28 13.36
CA ASP A 28 -13.20 3.05 13.29
C ASP A 28 -12.49 3.80 14.42
N VAL A 29 -11.57 3.10 15.09
CA VAL A 29 -10.76 3.62 16.19
C VAL A 29 -9.30 3.34 15.91
N VAL A 30 -8.48 4.40 15.91
CA VAL A 30 -7.04 4.34 15.72
C VAL A 30 -6.33 4.87 16.96
N TYR A 31 -5.32 4.13 17.41
CA TYR A 31 -4.48 4.51 18.54
C TYR A 31 -3.12 5.00 18.02
N ASP A 32 -2.49 5.91 18.76
CA ASP A 32 -1.13 6.37 18.44
C ASP A 32 -0.08 5.28 18.73
N ASP A 33 -0.32 4.44 19.75
CA ASP A 33 0.54 3.32 20.13
C ASP A 33 -0.07 1.95 19.76
N PRO A 34 0.75 0.89 19.50
CA PRO A 34 0.27 -0.48 19.28
C PRO A 34 -0.32 -1.20 20.50
N ALA A 35 0.16 -0.91 21.72
CA ALA A 35 -0.21 -1.64 22.94
C ALA A 35 -1.72 -1.65 23.24
N PRO A 36 -2.49 -0.56 23.06
CA PRO A 36 -3.93 -0.51 23.31
C PRO A 36 -4.75 -1.55 22.54
N TYR A 37 -4.26 -2.05 21.40
CA TYR A 37 -4.94 -3.08 20.61
C TYR A 37 -4.88 -4.49 21.22
N SER A 38 -3.98 -4.72 22.19
CA SER A 38 -3.78 -6.03 22.83
C SER A 38 -4.30 -6.07 24.27
N CYS A 39 -4.82 -4.96 24.80
CA CYS A 39 -5.29 -4.84 26.17
C CYS A 39 -6.82 -4.99 26.26
N ASP A 40 -7.30 -5.23 27.47
CA ASP A 40 -8.70 -4.98 27.79
C ASP A 40 -8.99 -3.47 27.80
N TRP A 41 -10.27 -3.10 27.86
CA TRP A 41 -10.69 -1.69 27.80
C TRP A 41 -10.06 -0.81 28.89
N ALA A 42 -9.84 -1.36 30.08
CA ALA A 42 -9.20 -0.64 31.18
C ALA A 42 -7.72 -0.37 30.88
N GLY A 43 -7.02 -1.36 30.32
CA GLY A 43 -5.64 -1.24 29.87
C GLY A 43 -5.47 -0.32 28.66
N THR A 44 -6.40 -0.32 27.70
CA THR A 44 -6.37 0.57 26.52
C THR A 44 -6.28 2.04 26.94
N ARG A 45 -7.08 2.46 27.94
CA ARG A 45 -7.07 3.84 28.44
C ARG A 45 -5.77 4.26 29.10
N ALA A 46 -5.06 3.31 29.71
CA ALA A 46 -3.78 3.58 30.36
C ALA A 46 -2.60 3.56 29.37
N ALA A 47 -2.75 2.83 28.25
CA ALA A 47 -1.68 2.61 27.27
C ALA A 47 -1.70 3.59 26.09
N ALA A 48 -2.89 4.07 25.66
CA ALA A 48 -2.98 5.01 24.54
C ALA A 48 -2.63 6.41 25.01
N GLY A 49 -1.81 7.15 24.27
CA GLY A 49 -1.62 8.59 24.49
C GLY A 49 -2.77 9.38 23.86
N ARG A 50 -3.06 9.05 22.61
CA ARG A 50 -4.09 9.67 21.78
C ARG A 50 -4.94 8.63 21.06
N ILE A 51 -6.19 9.00 20.83
CA ILE A 51 -7.18 8.16 20.16
C ILE A 51 -7.88 8.99 19.10
N VAL A 52 -7.96 8.45 17.89
CA VAL A 52 -8.84 8.95 16.83
C VAL A 52 -10.05 8.03 16.74
N GLN A 53 -11.25 8.59 16.83
CA GLN A 53 -12.49 7.86 16.58
C GLN A 53 -13.25 8.51 15.42
N VAL A 54 -13.56 7.74 14.39
CA VAL A 54 -14.33 8.25 13.23
C VAL A 54 -15.82 8.25 13.55
N ARG A 55 -16.47 9.39 13.30
CA ARG A 55 -17.90 9.61 13.51
C ARG A 55 -18.72 9.57 12.22
N LEU A 56 -18.16 10.10 11.13
CA LEU A 56 -18.76 10.13 9.79
C LEU A 56 -17.69 9.79 8.74
N PRO A 57 -18.08 9.17 7.59
CA PRO A 57 -19.43 8.83 7.13
C PRO A 57 -20.05 7.61 7.85
N GLN A 58 -21.36 7.39 7.68
CA GLN A 58 -21.99 6.16 8.20
C GLN A 58 -21.49 4.93 7.42
N GLN A 59 -21.46 3.79 8.12
CA GLN A 59 -21.09 2.53 7.51
C GLN A 59 -22.05 2.19 6.36
N GLY A 60 -21.51 1.90 5.18
CA GLY A 60 -22.32 1.43 4.04
C GLY A 60 -22.92 2.50 3.13
N ASP A 61 -22.61 3.79 3.29
CA ASP A 61 -23.10 4.89 2.43
C ASP A 61 -22.57 4.87 0.96
N SER A 62 -22.03 3.74 0.50
CA SER A 62 -21.56 3.60 -0.87
C SER A 62 -22.61 2.98 -1.78
N ALA A 63 -23.03 3.74 -2.79
CA ALA A 63 -23.54 3.16 -4.02
C ALA A 63 -22.49 2.20 -4.60
N LYS A 64 -22.91 1.04 -5.11
CA LYS A 64 -22.02 0.13 -5.87
C LYS A 64 -21.43 0.89 -7.04
N GLN A 65 -20.13 1.19 -6.97
CA GLN A 65 -19.40 1.84 -8.05
C GLN A 65 -18.49 0.80 -8.70
N ASP A 66 -18.67 0.58 -10.00
CA ASP A 66 -17.80 -0.27 -10.83
C ASP A 66 -16.58 0.55 -11.29
N LYS A 67 -15.85 1.10 -10.31
CA LYS A 67 -14.68 1.95 -10.50
C LYS A 67 -13.41 1.20 -10.12
N ASP A 68 -12.31 1.51 -10.78
CA ASP A 68 -11.00 1.01 -10.36
C ASP A 68 -10.58 1.62 -9.01
N ALA A 69 -9.66 0.95 -8.31
CA ALA A 69 -9.22 1.33 -6.97
C ALA A 69 -8.61 2.73 -6.89
N ALA A 70 -7.91 3.18 -7.94
CA ALA A 70 -7.28 4.51 -7.96
C ALA A 70 -8.35 5.61 -8.03
N SER A 71 -9.38 5.41 -8.85
CA SER A 71 -10.52 6.32 -8.89
C SER A 71 -11.30 6.33 -7.58
N VAL A 72 -11.45 5.17 -6.92
CA VAL A 72 -12.13 5.11 -5.61
C VAL A 72 -11.33 5.84 -4.53
N PHE A 73 -10.00 5.65 -4.49
CA PHE A 73 -9.12 6.33 -3.54
C PHE A 73 -9.20 7.85 -3.73
N ALA A 74 -9.03 8.34 -4.96
CA ALA A 74 -9.08 9.77 -5.27
C ALA A 74 -10.45 10.39 -4.97
N ASP A 75 -11.55 9.68 -5.30
CA ASP A 75 -12.91 10.14 -4.97
C ASP A 75 -13.11 10.27 -3.47
N ASN A 76 -12.55 9.36 -2.66
CA ASN A 76 -12.71 9.39 -1.21
C ASN A 76 -11.78 10.42 -0.57
N TRP A 77 -10.61 10.72 -1.13
CA TRP A 77 -9.64 11.68 -0.59
C TRP A 77 -10.28 13.01 -0.18
N CYS A 78 -11.13 13.57 -1.05
CA CYS A 78 -11.82 14.83 -0.81
C CYS A 78 -13.17 14.69 -0.08
N ARG A 79 -13.60 13.46 0.29
CA ARG A 79 -14.88 13.27 0.99
C ARG A 79 -14.79 13.79 2.41
N SER A 80 -15.88 14.38 2.87
CA SER A 80 -16.01 14.83 4.25
C SER A 80 -15.91 13.66 5.23
N ALA A 81 -15.32 13.96 6.37
CA ALA A 81 -15.23 13.09 7.53
C ALA A 81 -15.46 13.93 8.80
N GLU A 82 -15.89 13.28 9.86
CA GLU A 82 -15.86 13.86 11.19
C GLU A 82 -15.16 12.88 12.12
N VAL A 83 -14.21 13.38 12.91
CA VAL A 83 -13.46 12.56 13.87
C VAL A 83 -13.49 13.18 15.25
N ASP A 84 -13.41 12.34 16.28
CA ASP A 84 -13.01 12.79 17.60
C ASP A 84 -11.53 12.49 17.79
N LEU A 85 -10.77 13.51 18.17
CA LEU A 85 -9.43 13.36 18.71
C LEU A 85 -9.52 13.43 20.24
N ILE A 86 -9.06 12.37 20.90
CA ILE A 86 -9.15 12.19 22.34
C ILE A 86 -7.73 12.11 22.91
N GLU A 87 -7.41 13.01 23.82
CA GLU A 87 -6.17 13.00 24.59
C GLU A 87 -6.44 12.26 25.90
N THR A 88 -5.74 11.15 26.15
CA THR A 88 -6.06 10.31 27.32
C THR A 88 -5.55 10.91 28.63
N ALA A 89 -4.42 11.66 28.56
CA ALA A 89 -3.76 12.24 29.72
C ALA A 89 -4.63 13.26 30.45
N ASP A 90 -5.31 14.14 29.72
CA ASP A 90 -6.20 15.17 30.28
C ASP A 90 -7.69 14.86 30.09
N ARG A 91 -8.02 13.77 29.39
CA ARG A 91 -9.38 13.31 29.06
C ARG A 91 -10.15 14.31 28.21
N SER A 92 -9.46 15.16 27.45
CA SER A 92 -10.08 16.06 26.51
C SER A 92 -10.55 15.29 25.26
N ARG A 93 -11.64 15.78 24.67
CA ARG A 93 -12.20 15.25 23.42
C ARG A 93 -12.57 16.43 22.54
N ARG A 94 -12.08 16.43 21.30
CA ARG A 94 -12.36 17.45 20.30
C ARG A 94 -12.96 16.79 19.07
N GLY A 95 -14.17 17.21 18.71
CA GLY A 95 -14.77 16.85 17.43
C GLY A 95 -14.22 17.75 16.32
N ILE A 96 -13.68 17.16 15.26
CA ILE A 96 -13.01 17.86 14.17
C ILE A 96 -13.71 17.48 12.85
N PRO A 97 -14.44 18.42 12.21
CA PRO A 97 -14.87 18.22 10.83
C PRO A 97 -13.64 18.33 9.91
N THR A 98 -13.50 17.39 8.99
CA THR A 98 -12.32 17.27 8.12
C THR A 98 -12.65 16.52 6.82
N THR A 99 -11.64 16.03 6.10
CA THR A 99 -11.80 15.10 4.96
C THR A 99 -11.05 13.79 5.19
N GLN A 100 -11.36 12.75 4.42
CA GLN A 100 -10.65 11.46 4.51
C GLN A 100 -9.16 11.60 4.18
N GLY A 101 -8.80 12.39 3.17
CA GLY A 101 -7.40 12.64 2.81
C GLY A 101 -6.62 13.38 3.89
N ARG A 102 -7.26 14.34 4.57
CA ARG A 102 -6.69 15.02 5.74
C ARG A 102 -6.51 14.07 6.91
N LEU A 103 -7.52 13.26 7.25
CA LEU A 103 -7.41 12.22 8.26
C LEU A 103 -6.29 11.22 7.93
N TYR A 104 -6.23 10.73 6.70
CA TYR A 104 -5.19 9.82 6.24
C TYR A 104 -3.80 10.46 6.41
N THR A 105 -3.64 11.72 6.00
CA THR A 105 -2.38 12.46 6.10
C THR A 105 -1.98 12.69 7.55
N PHE A 106 -2.93 12.98 8.44
CA PHE A 106 -2.69 13.09 9.87
C PHE A 106 -2.19 11.78 10.47
N LEU A 107 -2.86 10.65 10.19
CA LEU A 107 -2.41 9.34 10.66
C LEU A 107 -1.03 8.97 10.12
N TRP A 108 -0.71 9.42 8.90
CA TRP A 108 0.58 9.21 8.27
C TRP A 108 1.69 10.04 8.94
N ARG A 109 1.49 11.35 9.11
CA ARG A 109 2.57 12.29 9.47
C ARG A 109 2.54 12.81 10.89
N ASP A 110 1.46 12.53 11.61
CA ASP A 110 1.15 13.09 12.93
C ASP A 110 1.15 14.63 12.96
N ASP A 111 0.77 15.25 11.83
CA ASP A 111 0.62 16.70 11.72
C ASP A 111 -0.86 17.07 11.88
N GLU A 112 -1.26 17.46 13.09
CA GLU A 112 -2.65 17.81 13.38
C GLU A 112 -3.14 19.01 12.56
N SER A 113 -2.24 19.90 12.11
CA SER A 113 -2.63 21.10 11.37
C SER A 113 -3.32 20.77 10.03
N VAL A 114 -3.04 19.59 9.46
CA VAL A 114 -3.68 19.15 8.22
C VAL A 114 -5.17 18.83 8.40
N LEU A 115 -5.64 18.60 9.63
CA LEU A 115 -7.05 18.31 9.90
C LEU A 115 -7.95 19.54 9.73
N ASP A 116 -7.40 20.75 9.86
CA ASP A 116 -8.11 22.01 9.69
C ASP A 116 -8.57 22.16 8.22
N LEU A 117 -9.87 22.42 8.03
CA LEU A 117 -10.45 22.63 6.71
C LEU A 117 -9.96 23.92 6.05
N GLU A 118 -9.54 24.91 6.84
CA GLU A 118 -9.03 26.20 6.35
C GLU A 118 -7.55 26.12 5.95
N ALA A 119 -6.82 25.09 6.39
CA ALA A 119 -5.46 24.83 5.94
C ALA A 119 -5.45 24.40 4.46
N PRO A 120 -4.34 24.51 3.72
CA PRO A 120 -4.22 23.94 2.38
C PRO A 120 -4.58 22.44 2.37
N GLU A 121 -5.27 21.99 1.32
CA GLU A 121 -5.59 20.58 1.16
C GLU A 121 -4.30 19.78 0.88
N PRO A 122 -4.06 18.65 1.57
CA PRO A 122 -2.91 17.82 1.29
C PRO A 122 -2.99 17.25 -0.14
N PRO A 123 -1.86 17.21 -0.88
CA PRO A 123 -1.85 16.67 -2.23
C PRO A 123 -2.18 15.18 -2.23
N LEU A 124 -2.83 14.71 -3.29
CA LEU A 124 -3.09 13.28 -3.47
C LEU A 124 -1.74 12.54 -3.61
N PRO A 125 -1.48 11.53 -2.77
CA PRO A 125 -0.24 10.77 -2.82
C PRO A 125 -0.17 9.93 -4.09
N LEU A 126 1.04 9.55 -4.48
CA LEU A 126 1.28 8.70 -5.63
C LEU A 126 0.75 7.29 -5.35
N LEU A 127 -0.10 6.76 -6.24
CA LEU A 127 -0.75 5.46 -6.09
C LEU A 127 0.02 4.34 -6.84
N ALA A 128 -0.23 3.07 -6.48
CA ALA A 128 0.45 1.92 -7.10
C ALA A 128 0.35 1.89 -8.65
N GLY A 129 -0.80 2.33 -9.19
CA GLY A 129 -1.03 2.39 -10.64
C GLY A 129 -0.13 3.41 -11.34
N GLU A 130 0.11 4.56 -10.69
CA GLU A 130 1.02 5.60 -11.18
C GLU A 130 2.48 5.18 -11.03
N LEU A 131 2.81 4.51 -9.92
CA LEU A 131 4.15 4.02 -9.64
C LEU A 131 4.65 3.08 -10.75
N ARG A 132 3.75 2.29 -11.34
CA ARG A 132 4.07 1.44 -12.48
C ARG A 132 4.60 2.21 -13.70
N ALA A 133 4.14 3.44 -13.94
CA ALA A 133 4.63 4.25 -15.05
C ALA A 133 6.08 4.72 -14.85
N LEU A 134 6.54 4.75 -13.60
CA LEU A 134 7.89 5.15 -13.20
C LEU A 134 8.88 3.97 -13.14
N LEU A 135 8.41 2.77 -13.44
CA LEU A 135 9.19 1.55 -13.26
C LEU A 135 10.42 1.49 -14.17
N ASP A 136 10.35 2.06 -15.38
CA ASP A 136 11.50 2.15 -16.30
C ASP A 136 12.65 2.98 -15.72
N GLU A 137 12.34 4.04 -14.97
CA GLU A 137 13.32 4.90 -14.33
C GLU A 137 13.81 4.33 -12.98
N ALA A 138 12.88 3.78 -12.19
CA ALA A 138 13.18 3.31 -10.85
C ALA A 138 13.90 1.96 -10.82
N ALA A 139 13.60 1.04 -11.74
CA ALA A 139 14.13 -0.32 -11.69
C ALA A 139 15.67 -0.37 -11.77
N PRO A 140 16.37 0.44 -12.59
CA PRO A 140 17.83 0.53 -12.54
C PRO A 140 18.39 0.98 -11.18
N ARG A 141 17.72 1.91 -10.48
CA ARG A 141 18.11 2.37 -9.14
C ARG A 141 17.93 1.27 -8.09
N VAL A 142 16.86 0.50 -8.21
CA VAL A 142 16.62 -0.68 -7.38
C VAL A 142 17.70 -1.74 -7.65
N ALA A 143 18.01 -2.03 -8.91
CA ALA A 143 19.02 -3.00 -9.29
C ALA A 143 20.42 -2.64 -8.77
N ALA A 144 20.77 -1.35 -8.73
CA ALA A 144 22.04 -0.87 -8.18
C ALA A 144 22.20 -1.13 -6.67
N GLN A 145 21.12 -1.39 -5.94
CA GLN A 145 21.13 -1.71 -4.51
C GLN A 145 21.16 -3.22 -4.22
N VAL A 146 21.14 -4.06 -5.27
CA VAL A 146 21.11 -5.51 -5.15
C VAL A 146 22.51 -6.08 -5.33
N ASP A 147 22.98 -6.84 -4.34
CA ASP A 147 24.19 -7.65 -4.46
C ASP A 147 23.91 -8.83 -5.42
N ALA A 148 24.35 -8.67 -6.67
CA ALA A 148 24.20 -9.72 -7.68
C ALA A 148 25.07 -10.93 -7.35
N PRO A 149 24.54 -12.17 -7.46
CA PRO A 149 25.33 -13.38 -7.27
C PRO A 149 26.36 -13.53 -8.41
N ALA A 150 27.37 -14.37 -8.20
CA ALA A 150 28.30 -14.72 -9.26
C ALA A 150 27.57 -15.49 -10.39
N GLY A 151 27.76 -15.07 -11.64
CA GLY A 151 27.13 -15.68 -12.80
C GLY A 151 25.86 -14.95 -13.24
N ARG A 152 25.07 -15.60 -14.10
CA ARG A 152 23.85 -15.04 -14.70
C ARG A 152 22.74 -14.97 -13.66
N ALA A 153 22.10 -13.82 -13.49
CA ALA A 153 20.89 -13.66 -12.69
C ALA A 153 19.89 -12.71 -13.35
N GLN A 154 18.64 -12.76 -12.90
CA GLN A 154 17.58 -11.85 -13.31
C GLN A 154 17.00 -11.17 -12.07
N LEU A 155 16.64 -9.90 -12.18
CA LEU A 155 15.88 -9.17 -11.17
C LEU A 155 14.53 -8.78 -11.76
N PHE A 156 13.45 -9.28 -11.16
CA PHE A 156 12.09 -8.85 -11.51
C PHE A 156 11.59 -7.81 -10.51
N VAL A 157 11.42 -6.57 -10.94
CA VAL A 157 10.93 -5.45 -10.11
C VAL A 157 9.48 -5.13 -10.43
N THR A 158 8.63 -4.99 -9.43
CA THR A 158 7.21 -4.61 -9.56
C THR A 158 6.82 -3.61 -8.46
N PRO A 159 5.91 -2.67 -8.71
CA PRO A 159 5.27 -1.93 -7.62
C PRO A 159 4.47 -2.90 -6.74
N PHE A 160 4.43 -2.60 -5.45
CA PHE A 160 3.68 -3.34 -4.44
C PHE A 160 3.06 -2.38 -3.44
N ASP A 161 1.84 -2.67 -3.02
CA ASP A 161 1.11 -1.91 -1.99
C ASP A 161 0.63 -2.87 -0.92
N TYR A 162 1.06 -2.65 0.31
CA TYR A 162 0.65 -3.46 1.46
C TYR A 162 -0.84 -3.33 1.79
N ALA A 163 -1.46 -2.19 1.49
CA ALA A 163 -2.91 -2.04 1.68
C ALA A 163 -3.69 -2.81 0.61
N SER A 164 -3.13 -2.96 -0.60
CA SER A 164 -3.86 -3.57 -1.71
C SER A 164 -3.96 -5.08 -1.61
N SER A 165 -5.19 -5.58 -1.41
CA SER A 165 -5.49 -7.02 -1.42
C SER A 165 -5.01 -7.70 -2.71
N ARG A 166 -5.27 -7.07 -3.86
CA ARG A 166 -4.89 -7.56 -5.19
C ARG A 166 -3.38 -7.65 -5.38
N LEU A 167 -2.63 -6.63 -4.94
CA LEU A 167 -1.17 -6.66 -5.10
C LEU A 167 -0.51 -7.62 -4.11
N ARG A 168 -1.07 -7.77 -2.89
CA ARG A 168 -0.65 -8.81 -1.94
C ARG A 168 -0.83 -10.22 -2.50
N GLU A 169 -1.99 -10.50 -3.07
CA GLU A 169 -2.25 -11.77 -3.77
C GLU A 169 -1.27 -12.00 -4.91
N LYS A 170 -1.10 -11.03 -5.82
CA LYS A 170 -0.10 -11.10 -6.90
C LYS A 170 1.31 -11.37 -6.36
N GLY A 171 1.71 -10.72 -5.28
CA GLY A 171 3.02 -10.92 -4.65
C GLY A 171 3.21 -12.33 -4.09
N ARG A 172 2.16 -12.90 -3.47
CA ARG A 172 2.13 -14.30 -3.03
C ARG A 172 2.25 -15.25 -4.23
N ASP A 173 1.45 -15.04 -5.26
CA ASP A 173 1.44 -15.92 -6.43
C ASP A 173 2.80 -15.91 -7.17
N ILE A 174 3.48 -14.75 -7.26
CA ILE A 174 4.86 -14.66 -7.77
C ILE A 174 5.82 -15.47 -6.90
N ARG A 175 5.73 -15.32 -5.57
CA ARG A 175 6.60 -16.05 -4.64
C ARG A 175 6.43 -17.57 -4.80
N GLU A 176 5.19 -18.04 -4.86
CA GLU A 176 4.86 -19.46 -5.07
C GLU A 176 5.42 -19.97 -6.42
N ALA A 177 5.29 -19.17 -7.49
CA ALA A 177 5.84 -19.52 -8.80
C ALA A 177 7.38 -19.62 -8.80
N LEU A 178 8.07 -18.95 -7.90
CA LEU A 178 9.54 -18.92 -7.79
C LEU A 178 10.08 -19.85 -6.69
N GLU A 179 9.23 -20.51 -5.91
CA GLU A 179 9.64 -21.34 -4.76
C GLU A 179 10.59 -22.48 -5.16
N ALA A 180 10.42 -23.03 -6.36
CA ALA A 180 11.28 -24.10 -6.88
C ALA A 180 12.64 -23.62 -7.41
N VAL A 181 12.88 -22.31 -7.50
CA VAL A 181 14.14 -21.77 -8.00
C VAL A 181 15.15 -21.64 -6.85
N PRO A 182 16.29 -22.37 -6.89
CA PRO A 182 17.31 -22.27 -5.86
C PRO A 182 17.82 -20.85 -5.66
N ASP A 183 18.03 -20.46 -4.41
CA ASP A 183 18.60 -19.17 -4.01
C ASP A 183 17.80 -17.94 -4.50
N CYS A 184 16.54 -18.11 -4.89
CA CYS A 184 15.65 -17.00 -5.17
C CYS A 184 15.42 -16.17 -3.91
N ARG A 185 15.58 -14.84 -4.03
CA ARG A 185 15.40 -13.90 -2.92
C ARG A 185 14.32 -12.87 -3.24
N GLU A 186 13.39 -12.71 -2.31
CA GLU A 186 12.44 -11.60 -2.29
C GLU A 186 13.06 -10.42 -1.53
N LEU A 187 13.06 -9.25 -2.16
CA LEU A 187 13.65 -8.01 -1.67
C LEU A 187 12.61 -6.90 -1.73
N GLU A 188 12.71 -5.94 -0.82
CA GLU A 188 11.82 -4.79 -0.77
C GLU A 188 12.60 -3.50 -0.57
N PHE A 189 12.21 -2.45 -1.30
CA PHE A 189 12.86 -1.15 -1.27
C PHE A 189 11.82 -0.06 -1.05
N PRO A 190 12.17 1.02 -0.32
CA PRO A 190 11.32 2.20 -0.24
C PRO A 190 11.13 2.80 -1.64
N VAL A 191 10.00 3.49 -1.83
CA VAL A 191 9.76 4.26 -3.03
C VAL A 191 10.44 5.62 -2.86
N GLU A 192 11.62 5.76 -3.45
CA GLU A 192 12.35 7.02 -3.53
C GLU A 192 12.21 7.56 -4.95
N LEU A 193 11.55 8.71 -5.08
CA LEU A 193 11.29 9.38 -6.35
C LEU A 193 11.79 10.81 -6.26
N ASP A 194 12.29 11.34 -7.37
CA ASP A 194 12.61 12.77 -7.50
C ASP A 194 11.36 13.62 -7.78
N ASP A 195 10.16 13.02 -7.66
CA ASP A 195 8.88 13.68 -7.84
C ASP A 195 8.53 14.53 -6.61
N SER A 196 7.83 15.63 -6.86
CA SER A 196 7.23 16.50 -5.85
C SER A 196 6.13 15.85 -5.02
N ARG A 197 5.55 14.74 -5.49
CA ARG A 197 4.48 14.02 -4.78
C ARG A 197 5.02 12.86 -3.98
N ASP A 198 4.64 12.83 -2.71
CA ASP A 198 4.98 11.71 -1.84
C ASP A 198 4.19 10.44 -2.23
N PRO A 199 4.84 9.28 -2.29
CA PRO A 199 4.15 8.01 -2.47
C PRO A 199 3.37 7.65 -1.20
N LEU A 200 2.31 6.85 -1.35
CA LEU A 200 1.63 6.27 -0.19
C LEU A 200 2.63 5.55 0.74
N PRO A 201 2.47 5.66 2.07
CA PRO A 201 3.38 5.02 3.04
C PRO A 201 3.40 3.49 2.96
N THR A 202 2.38 2.88 2.34
CA THR A 202 2.25 1.44 2.12
C THR A 202 2.90 0.95 0.83
N LEU A 203 3.36 1.86 -0.04
CA LEU A 203 3.97 1.49 -1.32
C LEU A 203 5.45 1.12 -1.17
N ARG A 204 5.85 0.06 -1.86
CA ARG A 204 7.24 -0.39 -1.96
C ARG A 204 7.54 -0.81 -3.39
N TRP A 205 8.82 -0.80 -3.74
CA TRP A 205 9.30 -1.62 -4.83
C TRP A 205 9.55 -3.02 -4.29
N LYS A 206 8.94 -4.01 -4.93
CA LYS A 206 9.19 -5.42 -4.64
C LYS A 206 10.03 -6.00 -5.74
N ALA A 207 11.11 -6.67 -5.39
CA ALA A 207 12.02 -7.26 -6.34
C ALA A 207 12.26 -8.74 -6.03
N TYR A 208 12.39 -9.54 -7.08
CA TYR A 208 12.68 -10.97 -7.00
C TYR A 208 14.00 -11.22 -7.74
N LEU A 209 15.04 -11.51 -6.98
CA LEU A 209 16.36 -11.87 -7.50
C LEU A 209 16.39 -13.37 -7.77
N VAL A 210 16.59 -13.74 -9.03
CA VAL A 210 16.46 -15.10 -9.54
C VAL A 210 17.78 -15.53 -10.22
N PRO A 211 18.66 -16.26 -9.52
CA PRO A 211 19.93 -16.72 -10.07
C PRO A 211 19.75 -17.85 -11.10
N GLY A 212 20.66 -17.94 -12.08
CA GLY A 212 20.77 -19.06 -13.02
C GLY A 212 19.70 -19.14 -14.12
N VAL A 213 18.59 -18.43 -13.97
CA VAL A 213 17.46 -18.44 -14.91
C VAL A 213 17.65 -17.32 -15.97
N ASP A 214 17.27 -17.55 -17.23
CA ASP A 214 17.21 -16.47 -18.23
C ASP A 214 15.84 -15.79 -18.24
N GLU A 215 15.78 -14.67 -18.95
CA GLU A 215 14.55 -13.91 -19.20
C GLU A 215 13.40 -14.78 -19.71
N ALA A 216 13.64 -15.70 -20.66
CA ALA A 216 12.60 -16.54 -21.25
C ALA A 216 12.03 -17.52 -20.21
N ALA A 217 12.90 -18.28 -19.53
CA ALA A 217 12.48 -19.21 -18.50
C ALA A 217 11.80 -18.50 -17.31
N LEU A 218 12.29 -17.33 -16.90
CA LEU A 218 11.66 -16.55 -15.84
C LEU A 218 10.29 -16.01 -16.26
N THR A 219 10.15 -15.58 -17.51
CA THR A 219 8.86 -15.15 -18.07
C THR A 219 7.84 -16.29 -18.04
N ASP A 220 8.25 -17.50 -18.41
CA ASP A 220 7.38 -18.68 -18.36
C ASP A 220 6.98 -19.08 -16.94
N LEU A 221 7.91 -18.98 -15.97
CA LEU A 221 7.62 -19.20 -14.55
C LEU A 221 6.62 -18.19 -13.99
N LEU A 222 6.77 -16.91 -14.33
CA LEU A 222 5.93 -15.83 -13.79
C LEU A 222 4.55 -15.74 -14.45
N LYS A 223 4.41 -16.23 -15.68
CA LYS A 223 3.19 -16.09 -16.48
C LYS A 223 1.93 -16.62 -15.78
N PRO A 224 1.91 -17.83 -15.18
CA PRO A 224 0.73 -18.32 -14.45
C PRO A 224 0.33 -17.44 -13.26
N ALA A 225 1.30 -16.86 -12.55
CA ALA A 225 1.06 -15.97 -11.41
C ALA A 225 0.55 -14.59 -11.82
N LEU A 226 0.93 -14.13 -13.02
CA LEU A 226 0.66 -12.77 -13.49
C LEU A 226 -0.52 -12.69 -14.45
N TYR A 227 -0.94 -13.82 -15.02
CA TYR A 227 -1.92 -13.87 -16.09
C TYR A 227 -2.93 -14.99 -15.87
N ASN A 228 -4.19 -14.60 -15.63
CA ASN A 228 -5.32 -15.53 -15.60
C ASN A 228 -6.10 -15.45 -16.93
N PRO A 229 -5.97 -16.43 -17.84
CA PRO A 229 -6.64 -16.42 -19.13
C PRO A 229 -8.16 -16.63 -19.06
N GLN A 230 -8.74 -16.94 -17.89
CA GLN A 230 -10.16 -17.30 -17.76
C GLN A 230 -11.16 -16.20 -18.19
N GLY A 231 -10.71 -14.95 -18.39
CA GLY A 231 -11.53 -13.87 -18.94
C GLY A 231 -11.66 -13.85 -20.46
N ASP A 232 -10.77 -14.52 -21.21
CA ASP A 232 -10.68 -14.38 -22.66
C ASP A 232 -11.38 -15.57 -23.37
N ARG A 233 -12.71 -15.64 -23.24
CA ARG A 233 -13.57 -16.67 -23.89
C ARG A 233 -13.56 -16.64 -25.42
N ASN A 234 -12.84 -15.71 -26.04
CA ASN A 234 -12.91 -15.42 -27.48
C ASN A 234 -11.68 -15.87 -28.31
N GLY A 235 -10.85 -16.80 -27.80
CA GLY A 235 -9.83 -17.45 -28.62
C GLY A 235 -8.80 -16.52 -29.26
N ARG A 236 -8.58 -15.32 -28.68
CA ARG A 236 -7.52 -14.42 -29.11
C ARG A 236 -6.17 -14.98 -28.65
N ALA A 237 -5.17 -14.85 -29.52
CA ALA A 237 -3.79 -15.23 -29.26
C ALA A 237 -3.31 -14.74 -27.89
N ASP A 238 -2.47 -15.52 -27.24
CA ASP A 238 -1.87 -15.21 -25.94
C ASP A 238 -1.19 -13.83 -25.97
N ARG A 239 -1.76 -12.87 -25.22
CA ARG A 239 -1.30 -11.47 -25.16
C ARG A 239 -0.51 -11.17 -23.89
N PHE A 240 0.01 -12.21 -23.23
CA PHE A 240 0.84 -11.99 -22.06
C PHE A 240 2.03 -11.10 -22.39
N ASN A 241 2.26 -10.09 -21.55
CA ASN A 241 3.40 -9.21 -21.66
C ASN A 241 3.90 -8.88 -20.26
N LEU A 242 5.05 -9.43 -19.89
CA LEU A 242 5.63 -9.28 -18.55
C LEU A 242 5.91 -7.81 -18.19
N SER A 243 6.22 -6.96 -19.17
CA SER A 243 6.40 -5.51 -18.98
C SER A 243 5.13 -4.82 -18.46
N ARG A 244 3.96 -5.47 -18.56
CA ARG A 244 2.72 -4.99 -17.94
C ARG A 244 2.60 -5.32 -16.46
N HIS A 245 3.50 -6.11 -15.91
CA HIS A 245 3.43 -6.56 -14.53
C HIS A 245 4.65 -6.12 -13.73
N GLY A 246 5.78 -5.91 -14.39
CA GLY A 246 7.01 -5.45 -13.78
C GLY A 246 8.08 -5.16 -14.83
N ARG A 247 9.34 -5.09 -14.40
CA ARG A 247 10.52 -4.97 -15.24
C ARG A 247 11.51 -6.07 -14.90
N LEU A 248 12.01 -6.73 -15.93
CA LEU A 248 13.15 -7.63 -15.81
C LEU A 248 14.43 -6.86 -16.08
N ILE A 249 15.43 -7.09 -15.24
CA ILE A 249 16.77 -6.54 -15.38
C ILE A 249 17.76 -7.71 -15.30
N PRO A 250 18.54 -7.96 -16.36
CA PRO A 250 19.62 -8.93 -16.29
C PRO A 250 20.74 -8.40 -15.38
N LEU A 251 21.23 -9.26 -14.49
CA LEU A 251 22.37 -8.99 -13.62
C LEU A 251 23.47 -10.01 -13.95
N GLY A 252 24.71 -9.52 -14.18
CA GLY A 252 25.87 -10.37 -14.52
C GLY A 252 26.11 -10.50 -16.01
#